data_AF-A0A7J9H277-F1
#
_entry.id   AF-A0A7J9H277-F1
#
_cell.length_a   1.000
_cell.length_b   1.000
_cell.length_c   1.000
_cell.angle_alpha   90.00
_cell.angle_beta   90.00
_cell.angle_gamma   90.00
#
_symmetry.space_group_name_H-M   'P 1'
#
loop_
_entity.id
_entity.type
_entity.pdbx_description
1 polymer ?
#
loop_
_entity_poly.entity_id
_entity_poly.type
_entity_poly.pdbx_seq_one_letter_code
_entity_poly.pdbx_strand_id
1 'polypeptide(L)'
;MAGEKEIKEIYENGMKILEELTSNAHEIQEQMLEEILIRNAGTEYLSRFFVHGENHKQNFKTNVPIVTYEDIKPYIDRIANGETSSILFADPITQFIQSTGTSEGKPKLIPMTAESFEKRMVKPLLVDLVMK
;
A
#
# COMPACT_ATOMS: atom_id res chain seq x y z
N MET A 1 -13.68 29.47 -22.28
CA MET A 1 -13.20 28.87 -23.54
C MET A 1 -11.97 27.97 -23.38
N ALA A 2 -10.81 28.43 -22.88
CA ALA A 2 -9.65 27.52 -22.66
C ALA A 2 -9.81 26.60 -21.44
N GLY A 3 -10.26 27.13 -20.29
CA GLY A 3 -10.41 26.35 -19.06
C GLY A 3 -11.55 25.31 -19.07
N GLU A 4 -12.63 25.54 -19.83
CA GLU A 4 -13.73 24.56 -19.94
C GLU A 4 -13.31 23.29 -20.70
N LYS A 5 -12.43 23.45 -21.70
CA LYS A 5 -11.89 22.32 -22.46
C LYS A 5 -10.95 21.48 -21.60
N GLU A 6 -10.12 22.14 -20.80
CA GLU A 6 -9.20 21.49 -19.85
C GLU A 6 -9.96 20.71 -18.76
N ILE A 7 -11.02 21.30 -18.18
CA ILE A 7 -11.87 20.62 -17.20
C ILE A 7 -12.55 19.38 -17.80
N LYS A 8 -13.07 19.47 -19.03
CA LYS A 8 -13.70 18.34 -19.73
C LYS A 8 -12.71 17.19 -19.96
N GLU A 9 -11.48 17.52 -20.34
CA GLU A 9 -10.42 16.53 -20.56
C GLU A 9 -10.05 15.81 -19.25
N ILE A 10 -9.92 16.54 -18.14
CA ILE A 10 -9.66 15.96 -16.81
C ILE A 10 -10.79 15.01 -16.42
N TYR A 11 -12.05 15.41 -16.62
CA TYR A 11 -13.21 14.56 -16.34
C TYR A 11 -13.24 13.28 -17.17
N GLU A 12 -13.06 13.40 -18.48
CA GLU A 12 -13.04 12.23 -19.38
C GLU A 12 -11.91 11.26 -19.04
N ASN A 13 -10.73 11.78 -18.68
CA ASN A 13 -9.60 10.96 -18.25
C ASN A 13 -9.88 10.26 -16.92
N GLY A 14 -10.45 10.96 -15.94
CA GLY A 14 -10.80 10.35 -14.66
C GLY A 14 -11.89 9.28 -14.79
N MET A 15 -12.89 9.49 -15.64
CA MET A 15 -13.91 8.47 -15.93
C MET A 15 -13.34 7.24 -16.61
N LYS A 16 -12.41 7.41 -17.56
CA LYS A 16 -11.69 6.27 -18.17
C LYS A 16 -10.88 5.50 -17.14
N ILE A 17 -10.17 6.19 -16.24
CA ILE A 17 -9.42 5.55 -15.15
C ILE A 17 -10.36 4.78 -14.22
N LEU A 18 -11.49 5.39 -13.83
CA LEU A 18 -12.47 4.73 -12.97
C LEU A 18 -12.99 3.44 -13.60
N GLU A 19 -13.44 3.52 -14.86
CA GLU A 19 -13.95 2.37 -15.61
C GLU A 19 -12.90 1.25 -15.72
N GLU A 20 -11.66 1.59 -16.09
CA GLU A 20 -10.54 0.64 -16.18
C GLU A 20 -10.29 -0.06 -14.84
N LEU A 21 -10.24 0.70 -13.74
CA LEU A 21 -9.98 0.16 -12.41
C LEU A 21 -11.12 -0.74 -11.91
N THR A 22 -12.37 -0.39 -12.19
CA THR A 22 -13.54 -1.15 -11.72
C THR A 22 -13.83 -2.37 -12.57
N SER A 23 -13.63 -2.28 -13.89
CA SER A 23 -13.92 -3.36 -14.83
C SER A 23 -12.84 -4.45 -14.83
N ASN A 24 -11.59 -4.11 -14.52
CA ASN A 24 -10.46 -5.05 -14.46
C ASN A 24 -9.98 -5.33 -13.03
N ALA A 25 -10.83 -5.10 -12.02
CA ALA A 25 -10.44 -5.12 -10.61
C ALA A 25 -9.76 -6.43 -10.17
N HIS A 26 -10.20 -7.59 -10.68
CA HIS A 26 -9.61 -8.89 -10.33
C HIS A 26 -8.15 -8.98 -10.78
N GLU A 27 -7.87 -8.69 -12.04
CA GLU A 27 -6.54 -8.78 -12.65
C GLU A 27 -5.58 -7.76 -12.03
N ILE A 28 -6.06 -6.53 -11.81
CA ILE A 28 -5.30 -5.47 -11.14
C ILE A 28 -4.90 -5.88 -9.72
N GLN A 29 -5.81 -6.51 -8.97
CA GLN A 29 -5.51 -7.00 -7.61
C GLN A 29 -4.53 -8.18 -7.61
N GLU A 30 -4.60 -9.08 -8.60
CA GLU A 30 -3.64 -10.17 -8.73
C GLU A 30 -2.23 -9.66 -9.03
N GLN A 31 -2.09 -8.75 -10.00
CA GLN A 31 -0.81 -8.13 -10.34
C GLN A 31 -0.25 -7.34 -9.16
N MET A 32 -1.08 -6.56 -8.47
CA MET A 32 -0.65 -5.80 -7.30
C MET A 32 -0.13 -6.70 -6.18
N LEU A 33 -0.80 -7.81 -5.90
CA LEU A 33 -0.33 -8.77 -4.90
C LEU A 33 1.00 -9.40 -5.31
N GLU A 34 1.13 -9.81 -6.58
CA GLU A 34 2.36 -10.40 -7.11
C GLU A 34 3.54 -9.42 -7.00
N GLU A 35 3.36 -8.16 -7.39
CA GLU A 35 4.38 -7.12 -7.25
C GLU A 35 4.81 -6.92 -5.79
N ILE A 36 3.86 -6.87 -4.85
CA ILE A 36 4.14 -6.71 -3.41
C ILE A 36 4.96 -7.91 -2.91
N LEU A 37 4.57 -9.12 -3.28
CA LEU A 37 5.24 -10.36 -2.83
C LEU A 37 6.63 -10.51 -3.41
N ILE A 38 6.82 -10.23 -4.70
CA ILE A 38 8.13 -10.26 -5.36
C ILE A 38 9.05 -9.21 -4.72
N ARG A 39 8.57 -7.98 -4.56
CA ARG A 39 9.37 -6.89 -4.01
C ARG A 39 9.82 -7.16 -2.58
N ASN A 40 8.93 -7.70 -1.74
CA ASN A 40 9.18 -7.90 -0.32
C ASN A 40 9.61 -9.33 0.05
N ALA A 41 9.88 -10.18 -0.93
CA ALA A 41 10.26 -11.58 -0.76
C ALA A 41 11.38 -11.81 0.27
N GLY A 42 12.37 -10.91 0.28
CA GLY A 42 13.54 -10.99 1.16
C GLY A 42 13.37 -10.31 2.52
N THR A 43 12.18 -9.80 2.86
CA THR A 43 11.95 -9.16 4.15
C THR A 43 11.91 -10.18 5.29
N GLU A 44 12.31 -9.75 6.49
CA GLU A 44 12.26 -10.62 7.68
C GLU A 44 10.86 -11.20 7.89
N TYR A 45 9.81 -10.40 7.68
CA TYR A 45 8.44 -10.85 7.90
C TYR A 45 7.98 -11.89 6.88
N LEU A 46 8.10 -11.62 5.57
CA LEU A 46 7.61 -12.56 4.55
C LEU A 46 8.45 -13.83 4.47
N SER A 47 9.77 -13.76 4.70
CA SER A 47 10.65 -14.93 4.67
C SER A 47 10.28 -16.01 5.70
N ARG A 48 9.49 -15.68 6.74
CA ARG A 48 8.98 -16.65 7.72
C ARG A 48 7.88 -17.56 7.17
N PHE A 49 7.19 -17.12 6.10
CA PHE A 49 6.00 -17.79 5.57
C PHE A 49 6.24 -18.44 4.20
N PHE A 50 7.35 -18.12 3.54
CA PHE A 50 7.69 -18.68 2.24
C PHE A 50 9.03 -19.42 2.32
N VAL A 51 8.99 -20.72 2.02
CA VAL A 51 10.19 -21.53 1.85
C VAL A 51 10.53 -21.51 0.36
N HIS A 52 11.81 -21.30 0.02
CA HIS A 52 12.33 -21.39 -1.36
C HIS A 52 11.70 -20.46 -2.41
N GLY A 53 11.15 -19.30 -2.01
CA GLY A 53 10.73 -18.26 -2.96
C GLY A 53 9.41 -18.53 -3.68
N GLU A 54 8.56 -19.42 -3.16
CA GLU A 54 7.24 -19.71 -3.72
C GLU A 54 6.19 -18.62 -3.41
N ASN A 55 6.48 -17.38 -3.81
CA ASN A 55 5.75 -16.18 -3.42
C ASN A 55 4.53 -15.89 -4.32
N HIS A 56 3.70 -16.90 -4.57
CA HIS A 56 2.52 -16.78 -5.43
C HIS A 56 1.22 -16.72 -4.62
N LYS A 57 0.15 -16.20 -5.23
CA LYS A 57 -1.17 -15.93 -4.60
C LYS A 57 -1.71 -17.07 -3.72
N GLN A 58 -1.61 -18.32 -4.19
CA GLN A 58 -2.14 -19.47 -3.45
C GLN A 58 -1.38 -19.73 -2.14
N ASN A 59 -0.05 -19.59 -2.18
CA ASN A 59 0.81 -19.76 -1.01
C ASN A 59 0.66 -18.61 -0.04
N PHE A 60 0.52 -17.38 -0.54
CA PHE A 60 0.20 -16.22 0.31
C PHE A 60 -1.07 -16.46 1.15
N LYS A 61 -2.16 -16.91 0.50
CA LYS A 61 -3.43 -17.21 1.19
C LYS A 61 -3.33 -18.33 2.22
N THR A 62 -2.42 -19.28 2.01
CA THR A 62 -2.29 -20.47 2.86
C THR A 62 -1.33 -20.23 4.03
N ASN A 63 -0.25 -19.48 3.79
CA ASN A 63 0.88 -19.39 4.71
C ASN A 63 0.92 -18.09 5.51
N VAL A 64 0.45 -16.97 4.94
CA VAL A 64 0.51 -15.66 5.62
C VAL A 64 -0.76 -15.46 6.45
N PRO A 65 -0.66 -15.32 7.78
CA PRO A 65 -1.82 -15.16 8.63
C PRO A 65 -2.48 -13.80 8.45
N ILE A 66 -3.78 -13.75 8.71
CA ILE A 66 -4.49 -12.49 8.94
C ILE A 66 -4.06 -11.99 10.33
N VAL A 67 -3.60 -10.74 10.40
CA VAL A 67 -2.99 -10.16 11.60
C VAL A 67 -3.70 -8.88 12.05
N THR A 68 -3.59 -8.56 13.34
CA THR A 68 -3.96 -7.26 13.89
C THR A 68 -2.75 -6.32 13.94
N TYR A 69 -2.95 -5.08 14.39
CA TYR A 69 -1.84 -4.14 14.57
C TYR A 69 -0.87 -4.63 15.64
N GLU A 70 -1.40 -5.25 16.69
CA GLU A 70 -0.64 -5.71 17.85
C GLU A 70 0.33 -6.83 17.48
N ASP A 71 -0.03 -7.68 16.51
CA ASP A 71 0.85 -8.73 15.96
C ASP A 71 2.08 -8.15 15.23
N ILE A 72 1.90 -7.01 14.53
CA ILE A 72 2.97 -6.39 13.72
C ILE A 72 3.68 -5.23 14.44
N LYS A 73 3.12 -4.73 15.54
CA LYS A 73 3.67 -3.62 16.33
C LYS A 73 5.14 -3.83 16.73
N PRO A 74 5.61 -5.03 17.14
CA PRO A 74 7.02 -5.23 17.47
C PRO A 74 7.97 -4.92 16.31
N TYR A 75 7.57 -5.22 15.07
CA TYR A 75 8.36 -4.89 13.88
C TYR A 75 8.35 -3.39 13.58
N ILE A 76 7.19 -2.76 13.71
CA ILE A 76 7.03 -1.31 13.54
C ILE A 76 7.88 -0.55 14.56
N ASP A 77 7.87 -0.98 15.82
CA ASP A 77 8.66 -0.36 16.89
C ASP A 77 10.17 -0.51 16.62
N ARG A 78 10.62 -1.65 16.11
CA ARG A 78 12.03 -1.86 15.70
C ARG A 78 12.46 -0.85 14.63
N ILE A 79 11.65 -0.69 13.57
CA ILE A 79 11.92 0.29 12.50
C ILE A 79 11.89 1.72 13.06
N ALA A 80 10.90 2.05 13.90
CA ALA A 80 10.77 3.38 14.50
C ALA A 80 11.95 3.73 15.43
N ASN A 81 12.58 2.72 16.04
CA ASN A 81 13.78 2.88 16.86
C ASN A 81 15.09 2.88 16.05
N GLY A 82 15.02 2.89 14.72
CA GLY A 82 16.17 3.06 13.82
C GLY A 82 16.71 1.78 13.19
N GLU A 83 16.04 0.63 13.36
CA GLU A 83 16.38 -0.56 12.60
C GLU A 83 15.95 -0.44 11.13
N THR A 84 16.57 -1.23 10.25
CA THR A 84 16.30 -1.23 8.81
C THR A 84 14.84 -1.54 8.48
N SER A 85 14.31 -0.92 7.42
CA SER A 85 12.96 -1.19 6.93
C SER A 85 12.78 -2.61 6.42
N SER A 86 13.88 -3.29 6.02
CA SER A 86 13.89 -4.67 5.47
C SER A 86 13.28 -5.73 6.39
N ILE A 87 12.91 -5.36 7.61
CA ILE A 87 12.07 -6.14 8.49
C ILE A 87 10.67 -6.38 7.88
N LEU A 88 10.03 -5.32 7.35
CA LEU A 88 8.67 -5.36 6.78
C LEU A 88 8.62 -4.91 5.31
N PHE A 89 9.53 -4.03 4.89
CA PHE A 89 9.53 -3.38 3.57
C PHE A 89 10.91 -3.48 2.93
N ALA A 90 10.97 -3.92 1.68
CA ALA A 90 12.22 -3.89 0.92
C ALA A 90 12.73 -2.45 0.69
N ASP A 91 11.81 -1.50 0.52
CA ASP A 91 12.13 -0.08 0.35
C ASP A 91 12.29 0.64 1.70
N PRO A 92 13.12 1.70 1.78
CA PRO A 92 13.23 2.52 2.98
C PRO A 92 11.89 3.13 3.43
N ILE A 93 11.64 3.10 4.73
CA ILE A 93 10.57 3.88 5.36
C ILE A 93 11.06 5.31 5.53
N THR A 94 10.33 6.27 4.96
CA THR A 94 10.69 7.70 5.02
C THR A 94 9.96 8.44 6.13
N GLN A 95 8.80 7.94 6.55
CA GLN A 95 7.99 8.55 7.61
C GLN A 95 6.96 7.56 8.18
N PHE A 96 6.41 7.92 9.34
CA PHE A 96 5.26 7.25 9.94
C PHE A 96 4.05 8.18 9.95
N ILE A 97 2.90 7.68 9.51
CA ILE A 97 1.61 8.36 9.67
C ILE A 97 0.97 7.87 10.97
N GLN A 98 0.45 8.80 11.77
CA GLN A 98 -0.34 8.47 12.95
C GLN A 98 -1.80 8.25 12.54
N SER A 99 -2.30 7.05 12.78
CA SER A 99 -3.72 6.75 12.61
C SER A 99 -4.54 7.36 13.75
N THR A 100 -5.83 7.66 13.51
CA THR A 100 -6.76 8.06 14.58
C THR A 100 -7.07 6.93 15.56
N GLY A 101 -6.89 5.68 15.16
CA GLY A 101 -6.97 4.51 16.03
C GLY A 101 -5.76 4.42 16.95
N THR A 102 -5.98 3.95 18.18
CA THR A 102 -4.94 3.84 19.20
C THR A 102 -4.62 2.39 19.56
N SER A 103 -3.39 2.17 20.02
CA SER A 103 -2.92 0.95 20.69
C SER A 103 -2.26 1.40 21.99
N GLU A 104 -2.70 0.85 23.12
CA GLU A 104 -2.13 1.20 24.45
C GLU A 104 -2.17 2.73 24.73
N GLY A 105 -3.22 3.41 24.27
CA GLY A 105 -3.38 4.85 24.46
C GLY A 105 -2.53 5.74 23.55
N LYS A 106 -1.73 5.17 22.64
CA LYS A 106 -0.94 5.92 21.65
C LYS A 106 -1.49 5.71 20.23
N PRO A 107 -1.43 6.73 19.34
CA PRO A 107 -1.78 6.54 17.93
C PRO A 107 -0.98 5.41 17.29
N LYS A 108 -1.64 4.57 16.49
CA LYS A 108 -0.95 3.54 15.70
C LYS A 108 -0.05 4.20 14.66
N LEU A 109 1.22 3.81 14.65
CA LEU A 109 2.19 4.24 13.64
C LEU A 109 2.07 3.37 12.40
N ILE A 110 1.82 4.01 11.24
CA ILE A 110 1.72 3.36 9.94
C ILE A 110 2.96 3.75 9.11
N PRO A 111 3.87 2.81 8.81
CA PRO A 111 5.07 3.08 8.03
C PRO A 111 4.71 3.42 6.57
N MET A 112 5.42 4.40 5.99
CA MET A 112 5.24 4.81 4.59
C MET A 112 6.57 4.85 3.85
N THR A 113 6.58 4.29 2.64
CA THR A 113 7.64 4.52 1.66
C THR A 113 7.42 5.85 0.94
N ALA A 114 8.46 6.38 0.28
CA ALA A 114 8.34 7.58 -0.56
C ALA A 114 7.26 7.39 -1.64
N GLU A 115 7.28 6.25 -2.34
CA GLU A 115 6.30 5.90 -3.37
C GLU A 115 4.86 5.89 -2.82
N SER A 116 4.64 5.26 -1.66
CA SER A 116 3.31 5.19 -1.03
C SER A 116 2.81 6.57 -0.62
N PHE A 117 3.70 7.45 -0.16
CA PHE A 117 3.34 8.81 0.19
C PHE A 117 2.97 9.63 -1.04
N GLU A 118 3.78 9.55 -2.11
CA GLU A 118 3.49 10.24 -3.37
C GLU A 118 2.15 9.79 -3.96
N LYS A 119 1.90 8.47 -4.02
CA LYS A 119 0.61 7.91 -4.46
C LYS A 119 -0.56 8.46 -3.65
N ARG A 120 -0.39 8.66 -2.34
CA ARG A 120 -1.42 9.24 -1.45
C ARG A 120 -1.64 10.73 -1.70
N MET A 121 -0.59 11.49 -1.95
CA MET A 121 -0.64 12.95 -2.11
C MET A 121 -1.09 13.37 -3.53
N VAL A 122 -0.78 12.56 -4.55
CA VAL A 122 -1.00 12.91 -5.97
C VAL A 122 -2.30 12.31 -6.54
N LYS A 123 -2.86 11.25 -5.96
CA LYS A 123 -4.18 10.68 -6.37
C LYS A 123 -5.48 11.36 -5.89
N PRO A 124 -5.52 12.48 -5.12
CA PRO A 124 -6.80 13.14 -4.81
C PRO A 124 -7.57 13.69 -6.02
N LEU A 125 -6.98 13.70 -7.22
CA LEU A 125 -7.63 14.15 -8.45
C LEU A 125 -8.91 13.35 -8.80
N LEU A 126 -9.14 12.16 -8.22
CA LEU A 126 -10.43 11.46 -8.35
C LEU A 126 -11.50 11.93 -7.36
N VAL A 127 -11.11 12.39 -6.16
CA VAL A 127 -12.05 12.90 -5.15
C VAL A 127 -12.58 14.28 -5.58
N ASP A 128 -11.72 15.11 -6.16
CA ASP A 128 -12.12 16.42 -6.72
C ASP A 128 -13.01 16.29 -7.98
N LEU A 129 -13.02 15.12 -8.64
CA LEU A 129 -13.79 14.84 -9.86
C LEU A 129 -15.21 14.35 -9.59
N VAL A 130 -15.41 13.63 -8.49
CA VAL A 130 -16.70 13.00 -8.14
C VAL A 130 -17.52 13.86 -7.17
N MET A 131 -16.86 14.77 -6.43
CA MET A 131 -17.50 15.58 -5.38
C MET A 131 -17.76 17.04 -5.79
N LYS A 132 -17.85 17.35 -7.10
CA LYS A 132 -18.33 18.64 -7.61
C LYS A 132 -19.54 18.48 -8.53
#